data_AF-A0A4U0NP11-F1
#
_entry.id   AF-A0A4U0NP11-F1
#
_cell.length_a   1.000
_cell.length_b   1.000
_cell.length_c   1.000
_cell.angle_alpha   90.00
_cell.angle_beta   90.00
_cell.angle_gamma   90.00
#
_symmetry.space_group_name_H-M   'P 1'
#
loop_
_entity.id
_entity.type
_entity.pdbx_description
1 polymer ?
#
loop_
_entity_poly.entity_id
_entity_poly.type
_entity_poly.pdbx_seq_one_letter_code
_entity_poly.pdbx_strand_id
1 'polypeptide(L)' 'MLWLSVPYVLYLGVLPLVNRVTPTVLGLPFLFFWMLLATLLTPVAVWLARRGDRKRGRA' A
#
# COMPACT_ATOMS: atom_id res chain seq x y z
N MET A 1 -33.64 -3.74 -6.56
CA MET A 1 -32.29 -3.60 -7.13
C MET A 1 -31.53 -2.38 -6.57
N LEU A 2 -32.20 -1.25 -6.27
CA LEU A 2 -31.59 -0.06 -5.64
C LEU A 2 -30.87 -0.32 -4.30
N TRP A 3 -31.26 -1.37 -3.56
CA TRP A 3 -30.63 -1.75 -2.29
C TRP A 3 -29.17 -2.22 -2.48
N LEU A 4 -28.82 -2.74 -3.66
CA LEU A 4 -27.47 -3.21 -3.98
C LEU A 4 -26.47 -2.05 -4.12
N SER A 5 -26.96 -0.84 -4.43
CA SER A 5 -26.13 0.37 -4.54
C SER A 5 -25.83 1.01 -3.18
N VAL A 6 -26.57 0.66 -2.12
CA VAL A 6 -26.38 1.20 -0.76
C VAL A 6 -24.95 1.04 -0.25
N PRO A 7 -24.32 -0.16 -0.27
CA PRO A 7 -22.94 -0.31 0.17
C PRO A 7 -21.95 0.51 -0.68
N TYR A 8 -22.22 0.68 -1.97
CA TYR A 8 -21.36 1.44 -2.88
C TYR A 8 -21.41 2.94 -2.59
N VAL A 9 -22.60 3.49 -2.37
CA VAL A 9 -22.79 4.90 -2.02
C VAL A 9 -22.24 5.20 -0.62
N LEU A 10 -22.44 4.29 0.34
CA LEU A 10 -21.83 4.39 1.67
C LEU A 10 -20.31 4.38 1.59
N TYR A 11 -19.73 3.46 0.79
CA TYR A 11 -18.29 3.40 0.57
C TYR A 11 -17.77 4.73 0.00
N LEU A 12 -18.39 5.24 -1.06
CA LEU A 12 -18.02 6.52 -1.69
C LEU A 12 -18.23 7.73 -0.77
N GLY A 13 -19.22 7.71 0.13
CA GLY A 13 -19.47 8.79 1.08
C GLY A 13 -18.54 8.79 2.29
N VAL A 14 -18.10 7.60 2.73
CA VAL A 14 -17.11 7.44 3.81
C VAL A 14 -15.68 7.64 3.28
N LEU A 15 -15.45 7.33 2.00
CA LEU A 15 -14.14 7.42 1.36
C LEU A 15 -13.44 8.78 1.62
N PRO A 16 -14.07 9.97 1.47
CA PRO A 16 -13.45 11.25 1.75
C PRO A 16 -13.18 11.51 3.23
N LEU A 17 -13.91 10.86 4.15
CA LEU A 17 -13.69 11.01 5.60
C LEU A 17 -12.46 10.24 6.07
N VAL A 18 -12.17 9.08 5.46
CA VAL A 18 -10.98 8.26 5.74
C VAL A 18 -9.80 8.63 4.84
N ASN A 19 -10.09 8.97 3.58
CA ASN A 19 -9.17 9.48 2.58
C ASN A 19 -9.11 11.01 2.62
N ARG A 20 -9.02 11.58 3.83
CA ARG A 20 -8.68 13.00 3.96
C ARG A 20 -7.22 13.14 3.52
N VAL A 21 -6.98 14.04 2.57
CA VAL A 21 -5.66 14.33 1.94
C VAL A 21 -4.63 14.90 2.95
N THR A 22 -4.97 14.96 4.23
CA THR A 22 -4.24 15.69 5.28
C THR A 22 -3.10 14.96 6.02
N PRO A 23 -2.84 13.65 5.91
CA PRO A 23 -1.51 13.13 6.20
C PRO A 23 -0.70 13.14 4.90
N THR A 24 0.05 14.19 4.65
CA THR A 24 1.08 14.19 3.60
C THR A 24 2.40 13.72 4.20
N VAL A 25 3.00 12.68 3.64
CA VAL A 25 4.35 12.21 4.02
C VAL A 25 5.32 12.68 2.94
N LEU A 26 6.29 13.54 3.32
CA LEU A 26 7.26 14.13 2.38
C LEU A 26 6.61 14.89 1.19
N GLY A 27 5.43 15.49 1.41
CA GLY A 27 4.68 16.18 0.36
C GLY A 27 3.85 15.26 -0.55
N LEU A 28 3.86 13.94 -0.32
CA LEU A 28 3.03 12.97 -1.05
C LEU A 28 1.79 12.57 -0.22
N PRO A 29 0.64 12.29 -0.86
CA PRO A 29 -0.53 11.75 -0.15
C PRO A 29 -0.19 10.44 0.57
N PHE A 30 -0.69 10.24 1.80
CA PHE A 30 -0.40 9.08 2.64
C PHE A 30 -0.43 7.74 1.89
N LEU A 31 -1.56 7.41 1.25
CA LEU A 31 -1.73 6.15 0.54
C LEU A 31 -0.73 6.00 -0.62
N PHE A 32 -0.45 7.10 -1.32
CA PHE A 32 0.51 7.11 -2.42
C PHE A 32 1.93 6.85 -1.93
N PHE A 33 2.33 7.48 -0.83
CA PHE A 33 3.63 7.26 -0.18
C PHE A 33 3.83 5.78 0.20
N TRP A 34 2.85 5.17 0.86
CA TRP A 34 2.94 3.77 1.26
C TRP A 34 2.94 2.81 0.07
N MET A 35 2.17 3.09 -0.98
CA MET A 35 2.16 2.30 -2.21
C MET A 35 3.50 2.36 -2.93
N LEU A 36 4.09 3.55 -3.04
CA LEU A 36 5.44 3.73 -3.60
C LEU A 36 6.48 3.00 -2.74
N LEU A 37 6.42 3.14 -1.42
CA LEU A 37 7.32 2.47 -0.48
C LEU A 37 7.23 0.95 -0.61
N ALA A 38 6.03 0.38 -0.64
CA ALA A 38 5.82 -1.05 -0.83
C ALA A 38 6.41 -1.54 -2.16
N THR A 39 6.23 -0.76 -3.23
CA THR A 39 6.77 -1.07 -4.57
C THR A 39 8.29 -1.14 -4.57
N LEU A 40 8.96 -0.23 -3.85
CA LEU A 40 10.43 -0.23 -3.72
C LEU A 40 10.91 -1.31 -2.74
N LEU A 41 10.14 -1.62 -1.69
CA LEU A 41 10.48 -2.65 -0.71
C LEU A 41 10.43 -4.06 -1.31
N THR A 42 9.53 -4.35 -2.25
CA THR A 42 9.42 -5.68 -2.88
C THR A 42 10.74 -6.16 -3.51
N PRO A 43 11.37 -5.44 -4.46
CA PRO A 43 12.63 -5.88 -5.05
C PRO A 43 13.76 -5.92 -4.02
N VAL A 44 13.77 -5.02 -3.03
CA VAL A 44 14.76 -5.03 -1.93
C VAL A 44 14.62 -6.30 -1.09
N ALA A 45 13.40 -6.66 -0.71
CA ALA A 45 13.11 -7.88 0.04
C ALA A 45 13.51 -9.13 -0.75
N VAL A 46 13.16 -9.19 -2.05
CA VAL A 46 13.56 -10.30 -2.95
C VAL A 46 15.08 -10.38 -3.07
N TRP A 47 15.78 -9.25 -3.18
CA TRP A 47 17.23 -9.22 -3.24
C TRP A 47 17.87 -9.70 -1.94
N LEU A 48 17.35 -9.26 -0.79
CA LEU A 48 17.81 -9.69 0.54
C LEU A 48 17.58 -11.19 0.74
N ALA A 49 16.41 -11.71 0.38
CA ALA A 49 16.09 -13.13 0.41
C ALA A 49 17.09 -13.93 -0.44
N ARG A 50 17.30 -13.53 -1.70
CA ARG A 50 18.30 -14.14 -2.60
C ARG A 50 19.70 -14.13 -2.00
N ARG A 51 20.10 -13.04 -1.32
CA ARG A 51 21.43 -12.94 -0.69
C ARG A 51 21.55 -13.86 0.52
N GLY A 52 20.49 -13.97 1.32
CA GLY A 52 20.41 -14.89 2.46
C GLY A 52 20.50 -16.34 2.03
N ASP A 53 19.72 -16.75 1.03
CA ASP A 53 19.72 -18.11 0.49
C ASP A 53 21.09 -18.50 -0.07
N ARG A 54 21.74 -17.58 -0.80
CA ARG A 54 23.11 -17.79 -1.30
C ARG A 54 24.17 -17.91 -0.21
N LYS A 55 23.99 -17.25 0.94
CA LYS A 55 24.89 -17.41 2.09
C LYS A 55 24.68 -18.77 2.76
N ARG A 56 23.44 -19.29 2.75
CA ARG A 56 23.08 -20.55 3.41
C ARG A 56 23.42 -21.79 2.58
N GLY A 57 23.35 -21.71 1.24
CA GLY A 57 23.78 -22.78 0.34
C GLY A 57 25.29 -22.94 0.13
N ARG A 58 26.12 -22.14 0.81
CA ARG A 58 27.59 -22.22 0.81
C ARG A 58 28.17 -22.77 2.13
N ALA A 59 27.32 -23.13 3.09
CA ALA A 59 27.69 -23.72 4.37
C ALA A 59 27.50 -25.24 4.34
#